data_AF-A0A4Q3VY29-F1
#
_entry.id   AF-A0A4Q3VY29-F1
#
_cell.length_a   1.000
_cell.length_b   1.000
_cell.length_c   1.000
_cell.angle_alpha   90.00
_cell.angle_beta   90.00
_cell.angle_gamma   90.00
#
_symmetry.space_group_name_H-M   'P 1'
#
loop_
_entity.id
_entity.type
_entity.pdbx_description
1 polymer ?
#
loop_
_entity_poly.entity_id
_entity_poly.type
_entity_poly.pdbx_seq_one_letter_code
_entity_poly.pdbx_strand_id
1 'polypeptide(L)' 'EARSLRAQPGGKVLVTDGPYQETKEHVGGFWVLECADLDEATEWGRKAVIACRAPVEVRPFW' A
#
# COMPACT_ATOMS: atom_id res chain seq x y z
N GLU A 1 11.55 -13.35 2.46
CA GLU A 1 11.24 -13.14 3.89
C GLU A 1 11.53 -11.70 4.26
N ALA A 2 10.94 -11.15 5.32
CA ALA A 2 11.35 -9.83 5.82
C ALA A 2 11.27 -9.79 7.36
N ARG A 3 11.22 -8.65 8.10
CA ARG A 3 11.07 -8.58 9.59
C ARG A 3 10.28 -7.31 10.05
N SER A 4 9.43 -7.43 11.09
CA SER A 4 8.47 -6.43 11.59
C SER A 4 8.69 -6.08 13.05
N LEU A 5 8.50 -4.81 13.41
CA LEU A 5 8.84 -4.29 14.73
C LEU A 5 7.71 -3.48 15.35
N ARG A 6 7.51 -3.61 16.67
CA ARG A 6 6.42 -2.93 17.40
C ARG A 6 6.83 -2.50 18.80
N ALA A 7 6.36 -1.32 19.20
CA ALA A 7 6.47 -0.82 20.57
C ALA A 7 5.68 -1.71 21.56
N GLN A 8 6.17 -1.78 22.79
CA GLN A 8 5.57 -2.52 23.90
C GLN A 8 5.49 -1.64 25.15
N PRO A 9 4.54 -1.91 26.06
CA PRO A 9 4.42 -1.22 27.34
C PRO A 9 5.73 -1.22 28.13
N GLY A 10 5.92 -0.18 28.95
CA GLY A 10 7.14 -0.01 29.74
C GLY A 10 8.40 0.24 28.89
N GLY A 11 8.24 0.62 27.63
CA GLY A 11 9.34 1.04 26.75
C GLY A 11 10.08 -0.09 26.03
N LYS A 12 9.50 -1.30 25.94
CA LYS A 12 10.14 -2.43 25.25
C LYS A 12 9.77 -2.47 23.76
N VAL A 13 10.50 -3.24 22.96
CA VAL A 13 10.23 -3.42 21.52
C VAL A 13 10.31 -4.89 21.15
N LEU A 14 9.33 -5.35 20.37
CA LEU A 14 9.27 -6.70 19.82
C LEU A 14 9.75 -6.67 18.37
N VAL A 15 10.61 -7.63 17.99
CA VAL A 15 11.15 -7.83 16.64
C VAL A 15 10.75 -9.22 16.13
N THR A 16 10.21 -9.32 14.92
CA THR A 16 9.70 -10.56 14.30
C THR A 16 10.14 -10.69 12.86
N ASP A 17 10.22 -11.89 12.26
CA ASP A 17 10.36 -12.01 10.79
C ASP A 17 9.06 -11.50 10.09
N GLY A 18 9.07 -11.35 8.77
CA GLY A 18 8.12 -10.67 7.85
C GLY A 18 8.18 -9.12 7.77
N PRO A 19 8.01 -8.44 6.61
CA PRO A 19 8.40 -7.04 6.36
C PRO A 19 7.70 -5.96 7.19
N TYR A 20 8.44 -4.90 7.46
CA TYR A 20 7.98 -3.61 7.97
C TYR A 20 8.92 -2.54 7.42
N GLN A 21 8.91 -2.35 6.10
CA GLN A 21 9.94 -1.55 5.43
C GLN A 21 9.60 -0.06 5.52
N GLU A 22 10.57 0.75 5.94
CA GLU A 22 10.56 2.19 5.71
C GLU A 22 10.81 2.44 4.21
N THR A 23 9.82 2.95 3.52
CA THR A 23 9.90 3.30 2.10
C THR A 23 9.67 4.81 1.94
N LYS A 24 10.28 5.45 0.91
CA LYS A 24 10.07 6.89 0.63
C LYS A 24 8.59 7.21 0.43
N GLU A 25 7.87 6.24 -0.12
CA GLU A 25 6.43 6.24 -0.27
C GLU A 25 5.92 4.99 0.41
N HIS A 26 5.18 5.17 1.50
CA HIS A 26 4.46 4.06 2.10
C HIS A 26 3.18 3.84 1.32
N VAL A 27 2.89 2.58 0.99
CA VAL A 27 1.55 2.19 0.54
C VAL A 27 0.60 2.44 1.72
N GLY A 28 -0.09 3.57 1.68
CA GLY A 28 -1.10 3.93 2.68
C GLY A 28 -2.35 3.06 2.61
N GLY A 29 -2.54 2.37 1.48
CA GLY A 29 -3.62 1.45 1.19
C GLY A 29 -3.61 1.05 -0.28
N PHE A 30 -4.43 0.08 -0.66
CA PHE A 30 -4.64 -0.30 -2.04
C PHE A 30 -6.10 -0.71 -2.26
N TRP A 31 -6.54 -0.66 -3.52
CA TRP A 31 -7.83 -1.19 -3.97
C TRP A 31 -7.58 -2.29 -4.99
N VAL A 32 -8.51 -3.24 -5.05
CA VAL A 32 -8.57 -4.25 -6.10
C VAL A 32 -9.85 -4.00 -6.88
N LEU A 33 -9.73 -3.85 -8.20
CA LEU A 33 -10.84 -3.54 -9.10
C LEU A 33 -10.90 -4.60 -10.21
N GLU A 34 -12.12 -4.98 -10.59
CA GLU A 34 -12.37 -5.70 -11.84
C GLU A 34 -12.61 -4.67 -12.94
N CYS A 35 -11.84 -4.76 -14.02
CA CYS A 35 -11.89 -3.85 -15.16
C CYS A 35 -11.73 -4.67 -16.44
N ALA A 36 -12.36 -4.22 -17.52
CA ALA A 36 -12.25 -4.84 -18.84
C ALA A 36 -10.80 -4.78 -19.37
N ASP A 37 -10.08 -3.69 -19.09
CA ASP A 37 -8.70 -3.47 -19.49
C ASP A 37 -7.98 -2.44 -18.58
N LEU A 38 -6.72 -2.16 -18.90
CA LEU A 38 -5.88 -1.21 -18.16
C LEU A 38 -6.35 0.25 -18.33
N ASP A 39 -7.03 0.58 -19.43
CA ASP A 39 -7.52 1.93 -19.67
C ASP A 39 -8.69 2.24 -18.73
N GLU A 40 -9.64 1.30 -18.57
CA GLU A 40 -10.71 1.42 -17.57
C GLU A 40 -10.15 1.53 -16.15
N ALA A 41 -9.16 0.70 -15.80
CA ALA A 41 -8.50 0.76 -14.49
C ALA A 41 -7.80 2.11 -14.25
N THR A 42 -7.23 2.70 -15.30
CA THR A 42 -6.57 4.01 -15.24
C THR A 42 -7.58 5.14 -15.00
N GLU A 43 -8.76 5.08 -15.61
CA GLU A 43 -9.83 6.06 -15.36
C GLU A 43 -10.32 6.02 -13.90
N TRP A 44 -10.35 4.85 -13.29
CA TRP A 44 -10.56 4.73 -11.84
C TRP A 44 -9.41 5.33 -11.03
N GLY A 45 -8.16 5.08 -11.42
CA GLY A 45 -6.98 5.68 -10.82
C GLY A 45 -7.03 7.22 -10.80
N ARG A 46 -7.50 7.86 -11.87
CA ARG A 46 -7.69 9.33 -11.92
C ARG A 46 -8.64 9.83 -10.83
N LYS A 47 -9.76 9.14 -10.62
CA LYS A 47 -10.72 9.49 -9.57
C LYS A 47 -10.11 9.30 -8.18
N ALA A 48 -9.37 8.20 -7.98
CA ALA A 48 -8.75 7.87 -6.71
C ALA A 48 -7.70 8.91 -6.28
N VAL A 49 -6.87 9.40 -7.20
CA VAL A 49 -5.86 10.44 -6.89
C VAL A 49 -6.51 11.71 -6.34
N ILE A 50 -7.66 12.12 -6.90
CA ILE A 50 -8.42 13.28 -6.43
C ILE A 50 -9.05 13.00 -5.07
N ALA A 51 -9.76 11.89 -4.94
CA ALA A 51 -10.50 11.54 -3.73
C ALA A 51 -9.58 11.36 -2.51
N CYS A 52 -8.45 10.67 -2.69
CA CYS A 52 -7.52 10.34 -1.61
C CYS A 52 -6.47 11.42 -1.38
N ARG A 53 -6.37 12.41 -2.29
CA ARG A 53 -5.35 13.47 -2.24
C ARG A 53 -3.93 12.89 -2.10
N ALA A 54 -3.68 11.77 -2.78
CA ALA A 54 -2.44 11.01 -2.76
C ALA A 54 -2.18 10.35 -4.12
N PRO A 55 -0.91 10.11 -4.51
CA PRO A 55 -0.58 9.33 -5.70
C PRO A 55 -1.15 7.91 -5.65
N VAL A 56 -1.50 7.35 -6.81
CA VAL A 56 -2.02 5.97 -6.95
C VAL A 56 -1.28 5.28 -8.09
N GLU A 57 -0.71 4.10 -7.81
CA GLU A 57 -0.20 3.18 -8.82
C GLU A 57 -1.34 2.28 -9.31
N VAL A 58 -1.53 2.20 -10.63
CA VAL A 58 -2.43 1.23 -11.27
C VAL A 58 -1.58 0.12 -11.83
N ARG A 59 -1.78 -1.11 -11.33
CA ARG A 59 -0.98 -2.26 -11.71
C ARG A 59 -1.86 -3.50 -11.92
N PRO A 60 -1.79 -4.17 -13.07
CA PRO A 60 -2.35 -5.50 -13.24
C PRO A 60 -1.69 -6.48 -12.29
N PHE A 61 -2.49 -7.36 -11.71
CA PHE A 61 -1.99 -8.47 -10.91
C PHE A 61 -2.73 -9.74 -11.32
N TRP A 62 -2.00 -10.85 -11.35
CA TRP A 62 -2.45 -12.16 -11.79
C TRP A 62 -2.10 -13.23 -10.75
#